data_AF-A0A672NKV1-F1
#
_entry.id   AF-A0A672NKV1-F1
#
_cell.length_a   1.000
_cell.length_b   1.000
_cell.length_c   1.000
_cell.angle_alpha   90.00
_cell.angle_beta   90.00
_cell.angle_gamma   90.00
#
_symmetry.space_group_name_H-M   'P 1'
#
loop_
_entity.id
_entity.type
_entity.pdbx_description
1 polymer ?
#
loop_
_entity_poly.entity_id
_entity_poly.type
_entity_poly.pdbx_seq_one_letter_code
_entity_poly.pdbx_strand_id
1 'polypeptide(L)'
;QSIQGDVSPAALANMIQYFDVNVQPKADAQYAIAISVPQDQCTKEGAVIETVFSKEDAKYVKDVITKGEKCVLCTTSSNVIATRPNGTTKEHSEHILLYPLGNSPMDKLLKKTDQNSCVVFYSYNSPCVTKCIQSTDNILDGLSNWKNMRKEGMNVFVFEKIWQKDAWRKDMEKDLLQINAEVPLYRCNRKNVMECQKCVEKNTGKVIPFCLPEKKSIFLYFQKMLLSCYLKVLFAPDLTFIFCFVGIN
;
A
#
# COMPACT_ATOMS: atom_id res chain seq x y z
N GLN A 1 27.29 7.97 -11.36
CA GLN A 1 26.11 7.27 -10.82
C GLN A 1 25.58 6.39 -11.93
N SER A 2 25.64 5.07 -11.76
CA SER A 2 25.13 4.11 -12.75
C SER A 2 23.63 4.31 -12.92
N ILE A 3 23.17 4.34 -14.17
CA ILE A 3 21.74 4.42 -14.50
C ILE A 3 21.17 3.04 -14.24
N GLN A 4 20.84 2.74 -12.98
CA GLN A 4 19.92 1.65 -12.66
C GLN A 4 18.58 2.06 -13.28
N GLY A 5 18.10 1.30 -14.27
CA GLY A 5 16.88 1.62 -15.00
C GLY A 5 15.72 1.89 -14.05
N ASP A 6 14.92 2.92 -14.33
CA ASP A 6 13.72 3.18 -13.54
C ASP A 6 12.80 1.96 -13.52
N VAL A 7 12.14 1.74 -12.39
CA VAL A 7 11.12 0.70 -12.26
C VAL A 7 9.96 1.02 -13.21
N SER A 8 9.61 0.04 -14.04
CA SER A 8 8.52 0.13 -15.01
C SER A 8 7.17 0.05 -14.29
N PRO A 9 6.29 1.08 -14.39
CA PRO A 9 4.96 0.99 -13.82
C PRO A 9 4.12 -0.15 -14.42
N ALA A 10 4.35 -0.51 -15.69
CA ALA A 10 3.68 -1.65 -16.32
C ALA A 10 4.15 -3.00 -15.75
N ALA A 11 5.44 -3.15 -15.46
CA ALA A 11 5.96 -4.35 -14.78
C ALA A 11 5.39 -4.48 -13.37
N LEU A 12 5.35 -3.39 -12.61
CA LEU A 12 4.69 -3.35 -11.30
C LEU A 12 3.20 -3.72 -11.41
N ALA A 13 2.49 -3.19 -12.42
CA ALA A 13 1.07 -3.48 -12.60
C ALA A 13 0.80 -4.98 -12.79
N ASN A 14 1.63 -5.67 -13.58
CA ASN A 14 1.53 -7.12 -13.76
C ASN A 14 1.83 -7.87 -12.45
N MET A 15 2.86 -7.48 -11.71
CA MET A 15 3.22 -8.08 -10.44
C MET A 15 2.13 -7.89 -9.38
N ILE A 16 1.60 -6.68 -9.23
CA ILE A 16 0.56 -6.38 -8.25
C ILE A 16 -0.76 -7.04 -8.66
N GLN A 17 -1.08 -7.11 -9.95
CA GLN A 17 -2.23 -7.86 -10.42
C GLN A 17 -2.12 -9.35 -10.03
N TYR A 18 -0.91 -9.91 -10.09
CA TYR A 18 -0.66 -11.28 -9.64
C TYR A 18 -0.87 -11.44 -8.13
N PHE A 19 -0.41 -10.50 -7.30
CA PHE A 19 -0.67 -10.53 -5.85
C PHE A 19 -2.15 -10.43 -5.51
N ASP A 20 -2.87 -9.51 -6.18
CA ASP A 20 -4.31 -9.33 -6.02
C ASP A 20 -5.09 -10.62 -6.32
N VAL A 21 -4.69 -11.36 -7.36
CA VAL A 21 -5.35 -12.62 -7.74
C VAL A 21 -4.96 -13.80 -6.85
N ASN A 22 -3.67 -13.92 -6.49
CA ASN A 22 -3.13 -15.17 -5.93
C ASN A 22 -2.78 -15.09 -4.44
N VAL A 23 -2.50 -13.89 -3.91
CA VAL A 23 -2.03 -13.69 -2.52
C VAL A 23 -3.11 -13.06 -1.63
N GLN A 24 -3.99 -12.22 -2.20
CA GLN A 24 -5.00 -11.51 -1.41
C GLN A 24 -5.86 -12.50 -0.58
N PRO A 25 -5.89 -12.37 0.77
CA PRO A 25 -6.57 -13.34 1.65
C PRO A 25 -8.07 -13.46 1.35
N LYS A 26 -8.71 -12.30 1.24
CA LYS A 26 -10.11 -12.09 0.85
C LYS A 26 -10.26 -10.67 0.32
N ALA A 27 -11.37 -10.41 -0.36
CA ALA A 27 -11.70 -9.06 -0.84
C ALA A 27 -11.55 -8.02 0.28
N ASP A 28 -10.87 -6.92 -0.04
CA ASP A 28 -10.64 -5.78 0.84
C ASP A 28 -9.88 -6.07 2.15
N ALA A 29 -9.21 -7.21 2.27
CA ALA A 29 -8.38 -7.49 3.43
C ALA A 29 -7.09 -6.66 3.40
N GLN A 30 -6.79 -5.97 4.52
CA GLN A 30 -5.46 -5.38 4.72
C GLN A 30 -4.41 -6.48 4.81
N TYR A 31 -3.36 -6.36 4.00
CA TYR A 31 -2.15 -7.17 4.07
C TYR A 31 -0.99 -6.40 3.44
N ALA A 32 0.22 -6.86 3.72
CA ALA A 32 1.42 -6.41 3.03
C ALA A 32 2.30 -7.61 2.69
N ILE A 33 3.02 -7.51 1.58
CA ILE A 33 3.97 -8.50 1.08
C ILE A 33 5.20 -7.77 0.56
N ALA A 34 6.40 -8.24 0.91
CA ALA A 34 7.61 -7.83 0.24
C ALA A 34 8.27 -9.04 -0.43
N ILE A 35 8.77 -8.82 -1.65
CA ILE A 35 9.45 -9.85 -2.44
C ILE A 35 10.78 -9.33 -2.98
N SER A 36 11.79 -10.20 -2.98
CA SER A 36 13.02 -10.01 -3.74
C SER A 36 12.93 -10.75 -5.07
N VAL A 37 13.16 -10.04 -6.17
CA VAL A 37 13.11 -10.57 -7.54
C VAL A 37 14.30 -10.09 -8.37
N PRO A 38 14.68 -10.80 -9.45
CA PRO A 38 15.64 -10.27 -10.42
C PRO A 38 15.18 -8.91 -10.98
N GLN A 39 16.11 -8.04 -11.35
CA GLN A 39 15.82 -6.67 -11.82
C GLN A 39 14.82 -6.62 -12.99
N ASP A 40 14.87 -7.60 -13.88
CA ASP A 40 13.99 -7.71 -15.04
C ASP A 40 12.51 -7.77 -14.64
N GLN A 41 12.18 -8.35 -13.49
CA GLN A 41 10.80 -8.42 -12.98
C GLN A 41 10.23 -7.03 -12.61
N CYS A 42 11.09 -6.02 -12.42
CA CYS A 42 10.69 -4.64 -12.14
C CYS A 42 10.87 -3.70 -13.32
N THR A 43 11.58 -4.09 -14.37
CA THR A 43 11.96 -3.19 -15.48
C THR A 43 11.40 -3.62 -16.83
N LYS A 44 11.28 -4.92 -17.08
CA LYS A 44 10.82 -5.46 -18.36
C LYS A 44 9.30 -5.64 -18.37
N GLU A 45 8.64 -4.95 -19.29
CA GLU A 45 7.22 -5.18 -19.57
C GLU A 45 7.02 -6.61 -20.10
N GLY A 46 6.03 -7.33 -19.57
CA GLY A 46 5.80 -8.74 -19.88
C GLY A 46 6.66 -9.75 -19.12
N ALA A 47 7.46 -9.30 -18.14
CA ALA A 47 8.10 -10.23 -17.20
C ALA A 47 7.04 -11.09 -16.49
N VAL A 48 7.29 -12.40 -16.42
CA VAL A 48 6.37 -13.37 -15.84
C VAL A 48 6.79 -13.65 -14.40
N ILE A 49 6.08 -13.06 -13.44
CA ILE A 49 6.38 -13.19 -12.01
C ILE A 49 6.33 -14.65 -11.51
N GLU A 50 5.51 -15.50 -12.15
CA GLU A 50 5.38 -16.93 -11.82
C GLU A 50 6.70 -17.70 -11.93
N THR A 51 7.67 -17.19 -12.69
CA THR A 51 9.01 -17.79 -12.80
C THR A 51 9.85 -17.67 -11.53
N VAL A 52 9.52 -16.72 -10.64
CA VAL A 52 10.25 -16.46 -9.39
C VAL A 52 9.35 -16.50 -8.15
N PHE A 53 8.04 -16.57 -8.36
CA PHE A 53 7.03 -16.72 -7.32
C PHE A 53 5.85 -17.50 -7.89
N SER A 54 5.91 -18.83 -7.77
CA SER A 54 4.94 -19.73 -8.40
C SER A 54 3.56 -19.61 -7.76
N LYS A 55 2.53 -20.15 -8.44
CA LYS A 55 1.16 -20.16 -7.91
C LYS A 55 1.04 -20.97 -6.62
N GLU A 56 1.83 -22.02 -6.48
CA GLU A 56 1.88 -22.86 -5.29
C GLU A 56 2.46 -22.07 -4.10
N ASP A 57 3.59 -21.39 -4.32
CA ASP A 57 4.20 -20.50 -3.33
C ASP A 57 3.23 -19.34 -2.97
N ALA A 58 2.60 -18.71 -3.96
CA ALA A 58 1.63 -17.63 -3.73
C ALA A 58 0.40 -18.09 -2.95
N LYS A 59 -0.13 -19.27 -3.30
CA LYS A 59 -1.23 -19.90 -2.57
C LYS A 59 -0.81 -20.23 -1.14
N TYR A 60 0.39 -20.74 -0.94
CA TYR A 60 0.89 -21.03 0.40
C TYR A 60 1.01 -19.74 1.24
N VAL A 61 1.58 -18.68 0.67
CA VAL A 61 1.64 -17.36 1.31
C VAL A 61 0.24 -16.89 1.70
N LYS A 62 -0.73 -16.96 0.77
CA LYS A 62 -2.14 -16.62 1.03
C LYS A 62 -2.71 -17.42 2.20
N ASP A 63 -2.53 -18.73 2.21
CA ASP A 63 -3.07 -19.62 3.24
C ASP A 63 -2.46 -19.29 4.62
N VAL A 64 -1.16 -19.02 4.69
CA VAL A 64 -0.45 -18.60 5.92
C VAL A 64 -1.01 -17.28 6.44
N ILE A 65 -1.04 -16.23 5.61
CA ILE A 65 -1.51 -14.93 6.08
C ILE A 65 -3.02 -14.94 6.35
N THR A 66 -3.81 -15.79 5.69
CA THR A 66 -5.25 -15.92 5.97
C THR A 66 -5.52 -16.44 7.38
N LYS A 67 -4.65 -17.32 7.89
CA LYS A 67 -4.69 -17.82 9.28
C LYS A 67 -4.25 -16.78 10.32
N GLY A 68 -3.78 -15.61 9.88
CA GLY A 68 -3.23 -14.57 10.76
C GLY A 68 -1.76 -14.81 11.13
N GLU A 69 -1.10 -15.76 10.47
CA GLU A 69 0.32 -16.05 10.66
C GLU A 69 1.20 -15.12 9.79
N LYS A 70 2.49 -15.07 10.12
CA LYS A 70 3.49 -14.30 9.36
C LYS A 70 4.24 -15.24 8.42
N CYS A 71 4.20 -14.96 7.13
CA CYS A 71 5.13 -15.58 6.18
C CYS A 71 6.47 -14.84 6.28
N VAL A 72 7.52 -15.53 6.74
CA VAL A 72 8.88 -14.98 6.76
C VAL A 72 9.80 -15.92 6.00
N LEU A 73 10.13 -15.56 4.75
CA LEU A 73 10.90 -16.38 3.83
C LEU A 73 10.27 -17.77 3.62
N CYS A 74 8.93 -17.80 3.58
CA CYS A 74 8.16 -19.04 3.64
C CYS A 74 7.98 -19.74 2.28
N THR A 75 8.49 -19.13 1.20
CA THR A 75 8.47 -19.69 -0.15
C THR A 75 9.66 -20.59 -0.40
N THR A 76 9.56 -21.44 -1.41
CA THR A 76 10.65 -22.34 -1.82
C THR A 76 11.94 -21.56 -2.10
N SER A 77 11.83 -20.41 -2.77
CA SER A 77 12.96 -19.52 -3.07
C SER A 77 13.38 -18.62 -1.89
N SER A 78 12.73 -18.72 -0.73
CA SER A 78 13.01 -17.88 0.46
C SER A 78 13.04 -16.37 0.15
N ASN A 79 12.22 -15.91 -0.81
CA ASN A 79 12.29 -14.55 -1.37
C ASN A 79 11.08 -13.69 -1.02
N VAL A 80 10.16 -14.17 -0.18
CA VAL A 80 8.91 -13.48 0.19
C VAL A 80 8.77 -13.35 1.70
N ILE A 81 8.33 -12.18 2.15
CA ILE A 81 7.75 -11.97 3.48
C ILE A 81 6.35 -11.41 3.32
N ALA A 82 5.40 -11.81 4.14
CA ALA A 82 4.04 -11.30 4.07
C ALA A 82 3.31 -11.42 5.42
N THR A 83 2.38 -10.51 5.65
CA THR A 83 1.52 -10.56 6.83
C THR A 83 0.23 -9.75 6.64
N ARG A 84 -0.75 -10.03 7.48
CA ARG A 84 -1.94 -9.20 7.66
C ARG A 84 -1.98 -8.66 9.09
N PRO A 85 -2.74 -7.59 9.37
CA PRO A 85 -2.94 -7.16 10.75
C PRO A 85 -3.52 -8.31 11.59
N ASN A 86 -2.93 -8.51 12.76
CA ASN A 86 -3.48 -9.40 13.77
C ASN A 86 -4.63 -8.67 14.49
N GLY A 87 -5.77 -9.34 14.63
CA GLY A 87 -6.93 -8.79 15.34
C GLY A 87 -6.66 -8.43 16.81
N THR A 88 -5.65 -9.05 17.42
CA THR A 88 -5.31 -8.87 18.84
C THR A 88 -4.44 -7.64 19.10
N THR A 89 -3.34 -7.48 18.37
CA THR A 89 -2.37 -6.39 18.61
C THR A 89 -2.72 -5.08 17.90
N LYS A 90 -3.65 -5.12 16.93
CA LYS A 90 -4.02 -3.99 16.05
C LYS A 90 -2.82 -3.38 15.31
N GLU A 91 -1.71 -4.09 15.25
CA GLU A 91 -0.49 -3.64 14.57
C GLU A 91 -0.68 -3.72 13.06
N HIS A 92 -0.15 -2.73 12.35
CA HIS A 92 -0.31 -2.62 10.91
C HIS A 92 0.73 -3.49 10.19
N SER A 93 0.33 -4.10 9.06
CA SER A 93 1.20 -5.03 8.32
C SER A 93 2.56 -4.43 7.97
N GLU A 94 2.57 -3.15 7.63
CA GLU A 94 3.78 -2.40 7.27
C GLU A 94 4.78 -2.41 8.43
N HIS A 95 4.29 -2.09 9.64
CA HIS A 95 5.11 -2.06 10.84
C HIS A 95 5.61 -3.45 11.22
N ILE A 96 4.73 -4.46 11.18
CA ILE A 96 5.07 -5.86 11.49
C ILE A 96 6.23 -6.36 10.61
N LEU A 97 6.30 -5.94 9.34
CA LEU A 97 7.34 -6.38 8.41
C LEU A 97 8.64 -5.58 8.53
N LEU A 98 8.58 -4.33 8.99
CA LEU A 98 9.74 -3.44 9.11
C LEU A 98 10.39 -3.44 10.50
N TYR A 99 9.74 -4.01 11.51
CA TYR A 99 10.21 -4.03 12.90
C TYR A 99 10.34 -5.45 13.49
N PRO A 100 11.18 -5.61 14.53
CA PRO A 100 12.10 -4.62 15.11
C PRO A 100 13.31 -4.36 14.19
N LEU A 101 13.89 -3.16 14.23
CA LEU A 101 15.06 -2.81 13.42
C LEU A 101 16.24 -3.77 13.68
N GLY A 102 16.90 -4.21 12.61
CA GLY A 102 18.04 -5.15 12.65
C GLY A 102 17.64 -6.63 12.71
N ASN A 103 16.37 -6.95 13.00
CA ASN A 103 15.86 -8.31 13.04
C ASN A 103 14.41 -8.45 12.53
N SER A 104 13.94 -7.48 11.76
CA SER A 104 12.61 -7.49 11.16
C SER A 104 12.49 -8.56 10.08
N PRO A 105 11.27 -8.95 9.68
CA PRO A 105 11.07 -9.74 8.47
C PRO A 105 11.76 -9.13 7.24
N MET A 106 11.70 -7.81 7.07
CA MET A 106 12.42 -7.10 6.01
C MET A 106 13.92 -7.34 6.12
N ASP A 107 14.55 -7.15 7.28
CA ASP A 107 16.00 -7.39 7.47
C ASP A 107 16.40 -8.82 7.07
N LYS A 108 15.56 -9.81 7.37
CA LYS A 108 15.79 -11.21 6.98
C LYS A 108 15.71 -11.40 5.47
N LEU A 109 14.76 -10.76 4.80
CA LEU A 109 14.67 -10.76 3.33
C LEU A 109 15.91 -10.10 2.73
N LEU A 110 16.28 -8.91 3.20
CA LEU A 110 17.39 -8.14 2.65
C LEU A 110 18.74 -8.87 2.80
N LYS A 111 18.96 -9.60 3.89
CA LYS A 111 20.17 -10.43 4.11
C LYS A 111 20.34 -11.54 3.07
N LYS A 112 19.26 -12.00 2.43
CA LYS A 112 19.29 -12.99 1.35
C LYS A 112 19.22 -12.37 -0.05
N THR A 113 19.10 -11.05 -0.15
CA THR A 113 18.84 -10.37 -1.42
C THR A 113 20.11 -9.79 -2.02
N ASP A 114 20.41 -10.17 -3.27
CA ASP A 114 21.50 -9.57 -4.04
C ASP A 114 21.29 -8.07 -4.31
N GLN A 115 22.36 -7.28 -4.45
CA GLN A 115 22.24 -5.83 -4.70
C GLN A 115 21.65 -5.51 -6.08
N ASN A 116 21.82 -6.40 -7.07
CA ASN A 116 21.23 -6.22 -8.40
C ASN A 116 19.76 -6.67 -8.47
N SER A 117 19.21 -7.25 -7.41
CA SER A 117 17.79 -7.57 -7.34
C SER A 117 16.92 -6.32 -7.12
N CYS A 118 15.65 -6.45 -7.47
CA CYS A 118 14.60 -5.51 -7.09
C CYS A 118 13.86 -6.04 -5.86
N VAL A 119 13.66 -5.18 -4.86
CA VAL A 119 12.79 -5.45 -3.71
C VAL A 119 11.52 -4.62 -3.85
N VAL A 120 10.39 -5.30 -3.98
CA VAL A 120 9.07 -4.68 -4.05
C VAL A 120 8.37 -4.92 -2.71
N PHE A 121 8.04 -3.84 -2.01
CA PHE A 121 7.20 -3.87 -0.83
C PHE A 121 5.81 -3.36 -1.19
N TYR A 122 4.80 -4.22 -1.17
CA TYR A 122 3.42 -3.89 -1.45
C TYR A 122 2.58 -3.88 -0.17
N SER A 123 1.70 -2.89 -0.02
CA SER A 123 0.62 -2.87 0.97
C SER A 123 -0.73 -2.64 0.31
N TYR A 124 -1.77 -3.38 0.73
CA TYR A 124 -3.12 -3.22 0.16
C TYR A 124 -3.67 -1.80 0.36
N ASN A 125 -3.60 -1.27 1.58
CA ASN A 125 -3.89 0.13 1.84
C ASN A 125 -2.60 0.94 1.98
N SER A 126 -2.69 2.24 1.69
CA SER A 126 -1.64 3.21 1.98
C SER A 126 -1.29 3.16 3.46
N PRO A 127 0.00 3.31 3.84
CA PRO A 127 0.37 3.52 5.23
C PRO A 127 -0.47 4.65 5.83
N CYS A 128 -1.18 4.36 6.92
CA CYS A 128 -2.07 5.36 7.49
C CYS A 128 -1.27 6.55 8.03
N VAL A 129 -1.80 7.75 7.86
CA VAL A 129 -1.10 8.99 8.20
C VAL A 129 -0.81 9.05 9.70
N THR A 130 -1.84 8.84 10.54
CA THR A 130 -1.72 9.04 11.98
C THR A 130 -0.72 8.09 12.65
N LYS A 131 -0.76 6.79 12.35
CA LYS A 131 0.07 5.78 13.04
C LYS A 131 1.35 5.46 12.27
N CYS A 132 1.25 5.18 10.97
CA CYS A 132 2.41 4.71 10.20
C CYS A 132 3.37 5.84 9.79
N ILE A 133 2.94 7.10 9.82
CA ILE A 133 3.79 8.23 9.35
C ILE A 133 4.05 9.22 10.49
N GLN A 134 3.00 9.74 11.12
CA GLN A 134 3.12 10.86 12.06
C GLN A 134 3.38 10.47 13.52
N SER A 135 3.18 9.20 13.89
CA SER A 135 3.40 8.77 15.28
C SER A 135 4.89 8.62 15.62
N THR A 136 5.23 8.46 16.89
CA THR A 136 6.61 8.15 17.31
C THR A 136 7.04 6.72 16.99
N ASP A 137 6.06 5.84 16.75
CA ASP A 137 6.22 4.43 16.42
C ASP A 137 5.71 4.22 14.99
N ASN A 138 6.30 5.03 14.08
CA ASN A 138 5.99 5.09 12.66
C ASN A 138 6.87 4.10 11.87
N ILE A 139 6.71 4.04 10.55
CA ILE A 139 7.47 3.11 9.70
C ILE A 139 8.72 3.74 9.06
N LEU A 140 8.96 5.03 9.23
CA LEU A 140 9.99 5.78 8.50
C LEU A 140 11.39 5.27 8.83
N ASP A 141 11.70 4.98 10.10
CA ASP A 141 13.00 4.41 10.45
C ASP A 141 13.20 3.01 9.86
N GLY A 142 12.12 2.21 9.80
CA GLY A 142 12.11 0.91 9.13
C GLY A 142 12.40 1.03 7.62
N LEU A 143 11.78 1.99 6.94
CA LEU A 143 12.04 2.28 5.53
C LEU A 143 13.46 2.81 5.31
N SER A 144 13.95 3.68 6.21
CA SER A 144 15.29 4.23 6.15
C SER A 144 16.35 3.14 6.36
N ASN A 145 16.11 2.20 7.29
CA ASN A 145 16.95 1.03 7.47
C ASN A 145 16.99 0.17 6.19
N TRP A 146 15.84 -0.11 5.57
CA TRP A 146 15.79 -0.83 4.28
C TRP A 146 16.61 -0.11 3.20
N LYS A 147 16.38 1.20 3.00
CA LYS A 147 17.14 2.04 2.08
C LYS A 147 18.64 1.95 2.33
N ASN A 148 19.07 2.00 3.60
CA ASN A 148 20.47 1.98 3.99
C ASN A 148 21.14 0.61 3.79
N MET A 149 20.42 -0.49 3.96
CA MET A 149 20.93 -1.84 3.66
C MET A 149 21.10 -2.08 2.15
N ARG A 150 20.36 -1.33 1.33
CA ARG A 150 20.30 -1.48 -0.14
C ARG A 150 20.46 -0.14 -0.85
N LYS A 151 21.50 0.64 -0.51
CA LYS A 151 21.71 2.00 -1.03
C LYS A 151 21.73 2.09 -2.56
N GLU A 152 22.27 1.05 -3.21
CA GLU A 152 22.37 0.93 -4.67
C GLU A 152 21.38 -0.11 -5.23
N GLY A 153 20.54 -0.68 -4.37
CA GLY A 153 19.54 -1.67 -4.74
C GLY A 153 18.26 -1.01 -5.23
N MET A 154 17.60 -1.65 -6.19
CA MET A 154 16.29 -1.23 -6.64
C MET A 154 15.25 -1.55 -5.57
N ASN A 155 14.74 -0.53 -4.89
CA ASN A 155 13.75 -0.65 -3.81
C ASN A 155 12.49 0.11 -4.19
N VAL A 156 11.32 -0.48 -3.98
CA VAL A 156 10.03 0.12 -4.38
C VAL A 156 8.97 -0.15 -3.33
N PHE A 157 8.34 0.91 -2.83
CA PHE A 157 7.12 0.78 -2.02
C PHE A 157 5.91 1.06 -2.90
N VAL A 158 5.01 0.08 -3.00
CA VAL A 158 3.73 0.16 -3.67
C VAL A 158 2.58 0.11 -2.67
N PHE A 159 1.56 0.95 -2.84
CA PHE A 159 0.27 0.77 -2.18
C PHE A 159 -0.88 0.75 -3.18
N GLU A 160 -2.02 0.17 -2.83
CA GLU A 160 -3.16 0.11 -3.77
C GLU A 160 -4.27 1.13 -3.46
N LYS A 161 -4.91 0.96 -2.32
CA LYS A 161 -6.05 1.77 -1.87
C LYS A 161 -5.57 2.85 -0.91
N ILE A 162 -6.24 3.99 -0.94
CA ILE A 162 -6.07 4.98 0.14
C ILE A 162 -6.78 4.42 1.36
N TRP A 163 -6.09 4.37 2.50
CA TRP A 163 -6.68 3.95 3.75
C TRP A 163 -7.94 4.76 4.04
N GLN A 164 -9.09 4.10 4.24
CA GLN A 164 -10.37 4.79 4.27
C GLN A 164 -10.48 5.88 5.34
N LYS A 165 -9.70 5.78 6.44
CA LYS A 165 -9.69 6.79 7.51
C LYS A 165 -8.87 8.02 7.17
N ASP A 166 -8.11 8.02 6.08
CA ASP A 166 -7.34 9.15 5.58
C ASP A 166 -7.93 9.74 4.28
N ALA A 167 -9.01 9.16 3.75
CA ALA A 167 -9.63 9.60 2.49
C ALA A 167 -10.17 11.05 2.51
N TRP A 168 -10.34 11.64 3.70
CA TRP A 168 -10.77 13.04 3.87
C TRP A 168 -9.60 14.02 4.00
N ARG A 169 -8.36 13.53 4.15
CA ARG A 169 -7.19 14.38 4.40
C ARG A 169 -6.80 15.16 3.15
N LYS A 170 -6.65 16.47 3.33
CA LYS A 170 -6.23 17.39 2.25
C LYS A 170 -4.71 17.53 2.16
N ASP A 171 -4.00 17.14 3.22
CA ASP A 171 -2.56 17.34 3.41
C ASP A 171 -1.73 16.07 3.22
N MET A 172 -2.34 14.96 2.75
CA MET A 172 -1.69 13.67 2.58
C MET A 172 -0.45 13.73 1.65
N GLU A 173 -0.36 14.73 0.78
CA GLU A 173 0.82 14.98 -0.05
C GLU A 173 2.11 15.05 0.77
N LYS A 174 2.13 15.79 1.88
CA LYS A 174 3.34 15.91 2.73
C LYS A 174 3.75 14.59 3.37
N ASP A 175 2.77 13.72 3.63
CA ASP A 175 2.97 12.44 4.29
C ASP A 175 3.52 11.41 3.29
N LEU A 176 3.03 11.42 2.05
CA LEU A 176 3.56 10.58 0.97
C LEU A 176 4.97 11.02 0.54
N LEU A 177 5.28 12.32 0.61
CA LEU A 177 6.64 12.82 0.36
C LEU A 177 7.66 12.29 1.39
N GLN A 178 7.26 12.14 2.66
CA GLN A 178 8.12 11.55 3.69
C GLN A 178 8.46 10.08 3.36
N ILE A 179 7.47 9.29 2.93
CA ILE A 179 7.71 7.91 2.49
C ILE A 179 8.62 7.88 1.27
N ASN A 180 8.33 8.72 0.26
CA ASN A 180 9.10 8.76 -0.98
C ASN A 180 10.56 9.19 -0.78
N ALA A 181 10.85 9.98 0.28
CA ALA A 181 12.21 10.36 0.64
C ALA A 181 13.05 9.15 1.11
N GLU A 182 12.41 8.15 1.73
CA GLU A 182 13.07 6.92 2.14
C GLU A 182 13.16 5.92 0.99
N VAL A 183 12.04 5.63 0.32
CA VAL A 183 11.98 4.67 -0.79
C VAL A 183 11.02 5.13 -1.88
N PRO A 184 11.35 4.96 -3.18
CA PRO A 184 10.46 5.33 -4.27
C PRO A 184 9.03 4.80 -4.08
N LEU A 185 8.07 5.71 -4.05
CA LEU A 185 6.68 5.40 -3.78
C LEU A 185 5.86 5.31 -5.07
N TYR A 186 5.08 4.26 -5.19
CA TYR A 186 4.15 4.00 -6.29
C TYR A 186 2.77 3.71 -5.72
N ARG A 187 1.75 4.08 -6.48
CA ARG A 187 0.41 3.58 -6.26
C ARG A 187 0.03 2.68 -7.42
N CYS A 188 -0.65 1.59 -7.12
CA CYS A 188 -1.39 0.82 -8.10
C CYS A 188 -2.89 0.94 -7.81
N ASN A 189 -3.75 0.79 -8.81
CA ASN A 189 -5.18 0.75 -8.56
C ASN A 189 -5.86 -0.10 -9.62
N ARG A 190 -6.69 -1.04 -9.17
CA ARG A 190 -7.54 -1.83 -10.05
C ARG A 190 -8.85 -1.07 -10.30
N LYS A 191 -9.02 -0.55 -11.52
CA LYS A 191 -10.31 -0.07 -12.04
C LYS A 191 -10.92 -1.13 -12.97
N ASN A 192 -10.29 -1.35 -14.11
CA ASN A 192 -10.61 -2.43 -15.06
C ASN A 192 -9.42 -3.40 -15.16
N VAL A 193 -8.25 -2.83 -15.43
CA VAL A 193 -6.94 -3.47 -15.33
C VAL A 193 -6.17 -2.85 -14.17
N MET A 194 -5.17 -3.56 -13.66
CA MET A 194 -4.23 -2.97 -12.70
C MET A 194 -3.39 -1.92 -13.41
N GLU A 195 -3.33 -0.71 -12.87
CA GLU A 195 -2.49 0.37 -13.36
C GLU A 195 -1.64 0.90 -12.22
N CYS A 196 -0.35 1.14 -12.47
CA CYS A 196 0.55 1.71 -11.48
C CYS A 196 1.17 3.01 -11.97
N GLN A 197 1.45 3.93 -11.05
CA GLN A 197 2.14 5.19 -11.33
C GLN A 197 3.07 5.54 -10.17
N LYS A 198 4.20 6.15 -10.50
CA LYS A 198 5.12 6.72 -9.49
C LYS A 198 4.44 7.92 -8.84
N CYS A 199 4.42 7.96 -7.52
CA CYS A 199 3.66 8.99 -6.81
C CYS A 199 4.28 10.37 -6.86
N VAL A 200 5.60 10.48 -7.00
CA VAL A 200 6.29 11.77 -7.04
C VAL A 200 6.90 12.00 -8.41
N GLU A 201 6.51 13.09 -9.04
CA GLU A 201 7.07 13.54 -10.31
C GLU A 201 8.54 13.95 -10.15
N LYS A 202 9.40 13.45 -11.04
CA LYS A 202 10.84 13.75 -11.00
C LYS A 202 11.18 15.24 -11.11
N ASN A 203 10.44 15.96 -11.95
CA ASN A 203 10.78 17.35 -12.29
C ASN A 203 10.24 18.35 -11.27
N THR A 204 9.03 18.09 -10.75
CA THR A 204 8.33 19.03 -9.87
C THR A 204 8.48 18.68 -8.40
N GLY A 205 8.82 17.42 -8.08
CA GLY A 205 8.82 16.90 -6.72
C GLY A 205 7.42 16.83 -6.09
N LYS A 206 6.36 17.04 -6.88
CA LYS A 206 4.97 17.06 -6.41
C LYS A 206 4.36 15.67 -6.43
N VAL A 207 3.40 15.43 -5.53
CA VAL A 207 2.64 14.19 -5.53
C VAL A 207 1.54 14.26 -6.58
N ILE A 208 1.50 13.27 -7.47
CA ILE A 208 0.49 13.24 -8.53
C ILE A 208 -0.91 12.97 -7.97
N PRO A 209 -1.97 13.51 -8.59
CA PRO A 209 -3.36 13.28 -8.16
C PRO A 209 -3.73 11.79 -8.09
N PHE A 210 -3.13 10.95 -8.93
CA PHE A 210 -3.34 9.50 -8.92
C PHE A 210 -3.02 8.90 -7.55
N CYS A 211 -2.06 9.43 -6.80
CA CYS A 211 -1.68 8.92 -5.48
C CYS A 211 -2.43 9.55 -4.31
N LEU A 212 -3.29 10.53 -4.57
CA LEU A 212 -4.02 11.25 -3.53
C LEU A 212 -5.46 10.72 -3.39
N PRO A 213 -6.14 11.03 -2.26
CA PRO A 213 -7.57 10.77 -2.14
C PRO A 213 -8.34 11.48 -3.26
N GLU A 214 -9.32 10.79 -3.85
CA GLU A 214 -10.21 11.44 -4.81
C GLU A 214 -10.94 12.59 -4.11
N LYS A 215 -10.88 13.79 -4.69
CA LYS A 215 -11.68 14.92 -4.24
C LYS A 215 -13.15 14.60 -4.53
N LYS A 216 -13.82 13.91 -3.60
CA LYS A 216 -15.28 13.76 -3.68
C LYS A 216 -15.87 15.16 -3.61
N SER A 217 -16.56 15.57 -4.69
CA SER A 217 -17.33 16.80 -4.69
C SER A 217 -18.23 16.81 -3.46
N ILE A 218 -18.09 17.85 -2.64
CA ILE A 218 -18.89 18.07 -1.41
C ILE A 218 -20.39 17.93 -1.71
N PHE A 219 -20.80 18.22 -2.96
CA PHE A 219 -22.16 18.09 -3.46
C PHE A 219 -22.76 16.66 -3.35
N LEU A 220 -21.95 15.61 -3.53
CA LEU A 220 -22.40 14.21 -3.43
C LEU A 220 -22.66 13.77 -1.98
N TYR A 221 -21.92 14.36 -1.02
CA TYR A 221 -22.18 14.15 0.41
C TYR A 221 -23.49 14.83 0.82
N PHE A 222 -23.75 16.05 0.33
CA PHE A 222 -25.03 16.73 0.54
C PHE A 222 -26.21 16.00 -0.11
N GLN A 223 -26.07 15.41 -1.31
CA GLN A 223 -27.13 14.60 -1.91
C GLN A 223 -27.52 13.38 -1.08
N LYS A 224 -26.54 12.63 -0.54
CA LYS A 224 -26.82 11.49 0.34
C LYS A 224 -27.43 11.91 1.68
N MET A 225 -26.99 13.04 2.23
CA MET A 225 -27.58 13.58 3.45
C MET A 225 -29.02 14.06 3.24
N LEU A 226 -29.29 14.76 2.13
CA LEU A 226 -30.63 15.21 1.75
C LEU A 226 -31.57 14.02 1.51
N LEU A 227 -31.15 12.97 0.81
CA LEU A 227 -31.96 11.74 0.65
C LEU A 227 -32.28 11.08 2.00
N SER A 228 -31.33 11.05 2.94
CA SER A 228 -31.57 10.51 4.29
C SER A 228 -32.54 11.38 5.12
N CYS A 229 -32.57 12.69 4.89
CA CYS A 229 -33.53 13.60 5.52
C CYS A 229 -34.93 13.43 4.92
N TYR A 230 -35.05 13.31 3.59
CA TYR A 230 -36.34 13.08 2.92
C TYR A 230 -36.97 11.73 3.30
N LEU A 231 -36.16 10.67 3.46
CA LEU A 231 -36.66 9.35 3.85
C LEU A 231 -37.20 9.33 5.29
N LYS A 232 -36.66 10.15 6.20
CA LYS A 232 -37.20 10.27 7.57
C LYS A 232 -38.55 11.00 7.62
N VAL A 233 -38.78 11.96 6.71
CA VAL A 233 -40.04 12.74 6.66
C VAL A 233 -41.20 11.90 6.11
N LEU A 234 -40.94 10.91 5.25
CA LEU A 234 -41.97 10.06 4.64
C LEU A 234 -42.51 8.94 5.55
N PHE A 235 -41.82 8.58 6.64
CA PHE A 235 -42.19 7.44 7.50
C PHE A 235 -42.59 7.80 8.95
N ALA A 236 -42.63 9.09 9.30
CA ALA A 236 -43.14 9.55 10.59
C ALA A 236 -43.71 10.97 10.47
N PRO A 237 -45.00 11.14 10.10
CA PRO A 237 -45.61 12.47 9.96
C PRO A 237 -45.85 13.18 11.30
N ASP A 238 -45.74 12.48 12.43
CA ASP A 238 -45.95 13.05 13.76
C ASP A 238 -44.69 12.92 14.62
N LEU A 239 -43.81 13.92 14.55
CA LEU A 239 -43.30 14.68 15.70
C LEU A 239 -42.09 15.53 15.27
N THR A 240 -42.17 16.83 15.57
CA THR A 240 -41.04 17.74 15.81
C THR A 240 -40.36 18.39 14.59
N PHE A 241 -40.92 19.54 14.22
CA PHE A 241 -40.26 20.65 13.53
C PHE A 241 -39.14 21.22 14.44
N ILE A 242 -37.90 20.73 14.37
CA ILE A 242 -36.75 21.39 15.03
C ILE A 242 -35.50 21.34 14.11
N PHE A 243 -35.23 22.52 13.52
CA PHE A 243 -33.95 23.07 13.07
C PHE A 243 -33.05 22.29 12.11
N CYS A 244 -33.15 22.62 10.82
CA CYS A 244 -32.05 22.54 9.86
C CYS A 244 -31.92 23.86 9.08
N PHE A 245 -31.79 24.97 9.80
CA PHE A 245 -31.27 26.23 9.25
C PHE A 245 -30.63 27.02 10.40
N VAL A 246 -29.31 26.94 10.51
CA VAL A 246 -28.52 28.03 11.10
C VAL A 246 -27.38 28.29 10.13
N GLY A 247 -27.31 29.55 9.72
CA GLY A 247 -26.56 30.05 8.58
C GLY A 247 -25.06 29.94 8.75
N ILE A 248 -24.44 29.68 7.61
CA ILE A 248 -23.06 30.00 7.29
C ILE A 248 -22.95 31.53 7.24
N ASN A 249 -22.03 32.08 8.02
CA ASN A 249 -21.24 33.25 7.64
C ASN A 249 -19.77 32.83 7.72
#